data_AF-A0A8T4IRM5-F1
#
_entry.id   AF-A0A8T4IRM5-F1
#
_cell.length_a   1.000
_cell.length_b   1.000
_cell.length_c   1.000
_cell.angle_alpha   90.00
_cell.angle_beta   90.00
_cell.angle_gamma   90.00
#
_symmetry.space_group_name_H-M   'P 1'
#
loop_
_entity.id
_entity.type
_entity.pdbx_description
1 polymer ?
#
loop_
_entity_poly.entity_id
_entity_poly.type
_entity_poly.pdbx_seq_one_letter_code
_entity_poly.pdbx_strand_id
1 'polypeptide(L)'
;MPPALAMERVGFGGALGEDLAALARSTPVWMGTTAKVVAEYAAPFWREQGLAGAAFSRTGALREVHDVVLEAGHAVNVIPDTARARYELRARTTRDLAHARRRVRACLEAAALATGAELELTPHGADFADLRQDEFLTSAYTRAARALGRAPVDRRGEVMASTDMGNVSHVLPALHPTIGYDTGGALHHTAPFARYGDSPGADRAVLDAATALAHVGVELATDAAQRERCLRLLTDRRAAAVPPS
;
A
#
# COMPACT_ATOMS: atom_id res chain seq x y z
N MET A 1 -21.06 -32.70 15.48
CA MET A 1 -19.61 -32.96 15.60
C MET A 1 -19.16 -33.66 14.32
N PRO A 2 -18.09 -33.19 13.64
CA PRO A 2 -17.63 -33.82 12.40
C PRO A 2 -17.31 -35.31 12.62
N PRO A 3 -17.52 -36.19 11.62
CA PRO A 3 -17.33 -37.63 11.76
C PRO A 3 -15.96 -38.03 12.32
N ALA A 4 -14.88 -37.36 11.87
CA ALA A 4 -13.53 -37.59 12.40
C ALA A 4 -13.39 -37.22 13.88
N LEU A 5 -13.89 -36.04 14.29
CA LEU A 5 -13.91 -35.62 15.69
C LEU A 5 -14.80 -36.51 16.57
N ALA A 6 -15.87 -37.06 16.00
CA ALA A 6 -16.77 -37.95 16.72
C ALA A 6 -16.06 -39.25 17.08
N MET A 7 -15.27 -39.82 16.17
CA MET A 7 -14.47 -41.02 16.42
C MET A 7 -13.42 -40.82 17.52
N GLU A 8 -12.93 -39.60 17.73
CA GLU A 8 -11.95 -39.28 18.77
C GLU A 8 -12.56 -39.05 20.16
N ARG A 9 -13.80 -38.52 20.22
CA ARG A 9 -14.39 -38.01 21.47
C ARG A 9 -15.52 -38.86 22.02
N VAL A 10 -16.06 -39.80 21.24
CA VAL A 10 -17.16 -40.66 21.65
C VAL A 10 -16.73 -42.13 21.52
N GLY A 11 -16.86 -42.89 22.61
CA GLY A 11 -16.65 -44.33 22.58
C GLY A 11 -17.86 -45.03 21.98
N PHE A 12 -17.75 -45.51 20.74
CA PHE A 12 -18.85 -46.22 20.06
C PHE A 12 -18.94 -47.72 20.39
N GLY A 13 -18.07 -48.24 21.27
CA GLY A 13 -18.19 -49.59 21.83
C GLY A 13 -18.24 -50.73 20.81
N GLY A 14 -17.68 -50.55 19.60
CA GLY A 14 -17.74 -51.54 18.52
C GLY A 14 -19.05 -51.54 17.71
N ALA A 15 -19.96 -50.60 17.95
CA ALA A 15 -21.25 -50.50 17.24
C ALA A 15 -21.13 -50.03 15.78
N LEU A 16 -19.94 -49.63 15.33
CA LEU A 16 -19.67 -49.21 13.95
C LEU A 16 -18.79 -50.26 13.27
N GLY A 17 -19.20 -50.72 12.08
CA GLY A 17 -18.36 -51.59 11.25
C GLY A 17 -17.04 -50.90 10.86
N GLU A 18 -15.98 -51.68 10.66
CA GLU A 18 -14.63 -51.14 10.41
C GLU A 18 -14.57 -50.21 9.20
N ASP A 19 -15.30 -50.53 8.13
CA ASP A 19 -15.37 -49.71 6.92
C ASP A 19 -15.98 -48.33 7.18
N LEU A 20 -17.03 -48.27 8.00
CA LEU A 20 -17.70 -47.02 8.35
C LEU A 20 -16.86 -46.18 9.32
N ALA A 21 -16.14 -46.83 10.24
CA ALA A 21 -15.20 -46.17 11.14
C ALA A 21 -13.98 -45.62 10.39
N ALA A 22 -13.48 -46.35 9.39
CA ALA A 22 -12.38 -45.90 8.52
C ALA A 22 -12.82 -44.71 7.65
N LEU A 23 -14.01 -44.78 7.05
CA LEU A 23 -14.59 -43.68 6.28
C LEU A 23 -14.81 -42.43 7.15
N ALA A 24 -15.33 -42.60 8.38
CA ALA A 24 -15.54 -41.47 9.30
C ALA A 24 -14.23 -40.78 9.70
N ARG A 25 -13.13 -41.54 9.91
CA ARG A 25 -11.79 -40.99 10.21
C ARG A 25 -11.14 -40.32 9.01
N SER A 26 -11.39 -40.81 7.80
CA SER A 26 -10.82 -40.26 6.57
C SER A 26 -11.66 -39.14 5.94
N THR A 27 -12.89 -38.93 6.43
CA THR A 27 -13.76 -37.83 6.00
C THR A 27 -13.15 -36.49 6.39
N PRO A 28 -12.74 -35.64 5.42
CA PRO A 28 -12.12 -34.36 5.69
C PRO A 28 -13.05 -33.46 6.51
N VAL A 29 -12.55 -32.90 7.60
CA VAL A 29 -13.28 -31.88 8.35
C VAL A 29 -13.13 -30.54 7.61
N TRP A 30 -14.25 -29.89 7.33
CA TRP A 30 -14.26 -28.57 6.71
C TRP A 30 -13.40 -27.59 7.56
N MET A 31 -12.34 -27.05 6.95
CA MET A 31 -11.27 -26.23 7.56
C MET A 31 -10.22 -26.94 8.43
N GLY A 32 -10.04 -28.27 8.31
CA GLY A 32 -9.03 -29.04 9.06
C GLY A 32 -7.55 -28.72 8.75
N THR A 33 -7.27 -27.95 7.70
CA THR A 33 -5.92 -27.49 7.31
C THR A 33 -5.80 -25.97 7.26
N THR A 34 -6.65 -25.26 8.00
CA THR A 34 -6.65 -23.79 8.07
C THR A 34 -6.09 -23.33 9.40
N ALA A 35 -5.03 -22.51 9.39
CA ALA A 35 -4.67 -21.73 10.57
C ALA A 35 -5.71 -20.60 10.72
N LYS A 36 -6.47 -20.63 11.81
CA LYS A 36 -7.36 -19.54 12.20
C LYS A 36 -6.78 -18.91 13.45
N VAL A 37 -6.37 -17.66 13.35
CA VAL A 37 -5.93 -16.88 14.51
C VAL A 37 -7.00 -15.83 14.76
N VAL A 38 -7.69 -15.97 15.89
CA VAL A 38 -8.44 -14.89 16.51
C VAL A 38 -7.55 -14.41 17.63
N ALA A 39 -7.02 -13.19 17.51
CA ALA A 39 -6.25 -12.55 18.57
C ALA A 39 -7.21 -11.70 19.39
N GLU A 40 -7.60 -12.21 20.54
CA GLU A 40 -8.39 -11.48 21.53
C GLU A 40 -7.44 -10.89 22.57
N TYR A 41 -7.51 -9.59 22.79
CA TYR A 41 -6.63 -8.89 23.72
C TYR A 41 -7.46 -8.35 24.88
N ALA A 42 -6.96 -8.52 26.10
CA ALA A 42 -7.67 -8.12 27.32
C ALA A 42 -7.86 -6.60 27.45
N ALA A 43 -7.07 -5.80 26.72
CA ALA A 43 -7.19 -4.36 26.61
C ALA A 43 -6.82 -3.91 25.19
N PRO A 44 -7.41 -2.81 24.68
CA PRO A 44 -7.13 -2.31 23.34
C PRO A 44 -5.79 -1.55 23.33
N PHE A 45 -4.68 -2.23 23.65
CA PHE A 45 -3.36 -1.61 23.81
C PHE A 45 -2.91 -0.85 22.55
N TRP A 46 -3.37 -1.26 21.36
CA TRP A 46 -3.13 -0.53 20.12
C TRP A 46 -3.82 0.84 20.08
N ARG A 47 -5.00 0.99 20.70
CA ARG A 47 -5.63 2.31 20.87
C ARG A 47 -4.89 3.15 21.90
N GLU A 48 -4.46 2.55 22.99
CA GLU A 48 -3.75 3.24 24.07
C GLU A 48 -2.33 3.67 23.67
N GLN A 49 -1.67 2.91 22.80
CA GLN A 49 -0.32 3.18 22.29
C GLN A 49 -0.31 3.83 20.90
N GLY A 50 -1.48 4.14 20.34
CA GLY A 50 -1.60 4.78 19.01
C GLY A 50 -1.12 3.91 17.84
N LEU A 51 -1.19 2.58 17.98
CA LEU A 51 -0.77 1.61 16.96
C LEU A 51 -1.95 1.30 16.01
N ALA A 52 -1.69 1.31 14.71
CA ALA A 52 -2.55 0.73 13.67
C ALA A 52 -1.81 -0.47 13.06
N GLY A 53 -2.51 -1.57 12.78
CA GLY A 53 -1.90 -2.81 12.28
C GLY A 53 -1.69 -2.79 10.78
N ALA A 54 -0.54 -3.27 10.32
CA ALA A 54 -0.20 -3.47 8.92
C ALA A 54 0.62 -4.76 8.78
N ALA A 55 0.36 -5.55 7.73
CA ALA A 55 1.15 -6.74 7.40
C ALA A 55 2.02 -6.45 6.18
N PHE A 56 3.33 -6.62 6.33
CA PHE A 56 4.31 -6.38 5.28
C PHE A 56 5.01 -7.67 4.88
N SER A 57 4.97 -8.00 3.59
CA SER A 57 5.84 -8.99 2.98
C SER A 57 6.80 -8.30 2.02
N ARG A 58 8.08 -8.20 2.40
CA ARG A 58 9.11 -7.56 1.56
C ARG A 58 9.43 -8.37 0.30
N THR A 59 9.15 -9.68 0.31
CA THR A 59 9.48 -10.62 -0.76
C THR A 59 8.32 -11.52 -1.22
N GLY A 60 7.22 -11.59 -0.45
CA GLY A 60 6.09 -12.49 -0.73
C GLY A 60 4.95 -11.87 -1.53
N ALA A 61 3.94 -12.71 -1.84
CA ALA A 61 2.93 -12.46 -2.85
C ALA A 61 1.97 -11.28 -2.58
N LEU A 62 1.84 -10.83 -1.32
CA LEU A 62 0.85 -9.83 -0.91
C LEU A 62 1.44 -8.42 -0.69
N ARG A 63 2.76 -8.23 -0.83
CA ARG A 63 3.46 -6.94 -0.63
C ARG A 63 3.02 -6.23 0.66
N GLU A 64 2.37 -5.08 0.57
CA GLU A 64 1.84 -4.31 1.70
C GLU A 64 0.32 -4.16 1.54
N VAL A 65 -0.41 -4.65 2.53
CA VAL A 65 -1.89 -4.61 2.59
C VAL A 65 -2.29 -3.96 3.90
N HIS A 66 -3.14 -2.95 3.80
CA HIS A 66 -3.82 -2.32 4.92
C HIS A 66 -5.30 -2.60 4.78
N ASP A 67 -5.97 -2.93 5.89
CA ASP A 67 -7.40 -3.08 5.93
C ASP A 67 -8.02 -2.33 7.11
N VAL A 68 -9.28 -1.97 6.94
CA VAL A 68 -10.15 -1.54 8.03
C VAL A 68 -11.52 -2.16 7.84
N VAL A 69 -11.96 -2.89 8.86
CA VAL A 69 -13.33 -3.40 8.94
C VAL A 69 -14.22 -2.25 9.40
N LEU A 70 -15.14 -1.85 8.53
CA LEU A 70 -16.12 -0.78 8.79
C LEU A 70 -17.37 -1.34 9.46
N GLU A 71 -17.72 -2.59 9.14
CA GLU A 71 -18.91 -3.27 9.64
C GLU A 71 -18.67 -4.79 9.66
N ALA A 72 -19.01 -5.46 10.76
CA ALA A 72 -18.91 -6.92 10.90
C ALA A 72 -19.93 -7.46 11.93
N GLY A 73 -21.16 -6.93 11.88
CA GLY A 73 -22.23 -7.26 12.83
C GLY A 73 -22.11 -6.56 14.19
N HIS A 74 -23.16 -6.72 15.00
CA HIS A 74 -23.35 -5.96 16.25
C HIS A 74 -23.46 -6.82 17.52
N ALA A 75 -23.46 -8.15 17.39
CA ALA A 75 -23.58 -9.06 18.52
C ALA A 75 -22.76 -10.34 18.31
N VAL A 76 -22.08 -10.80 19.35
CA VAL A 76 -21.15 -11.94 19.33
C VAL A 76 -21.81 -13.30 19.05
N ASN A 77 -23.13 -13.37 19.20
CA ASN A 77 -23.95 -14.57 19.03
C ASN A 77 -24.91 -14.47 17.84
N VAL A 78 -24.80 -13.43 17.00
CA VAL A 78 -25.61 -13.24 15.80
C VAL A 78 -24.69 -13.31 14.60
N ILE A 79 -25.00 -14.17 13.63
CA ILE A 79 -24.28 -14.21 12.36
C ILE A 79 -24.60 -12.91 11.60
N PRO A 80 -23.58 -12.10 11.24
CA PRO A 80 -23.81 -10.86 10.49
C PRO A 80 -24.40 -11.16 9.12
N ASP A 81 -25.34 -10.33 8.67
CA ASP A 81 -25.88 -10.36 7.31
C ASP A 81 -24.94 -9.65 6.32
N THR A 82 -24.20 -8.64 6.78
CA THR A 82 -23.24 -7.86 5.98
C THR A 82 -21.92 -7.69 6.72
N ALA A 83 -20.82 -7.74 5.95
CA ALA A 83 -19.52 -7.27 6.41
C ALA A 83 -18.92 -6.33 5.36
N ARG A 84 -18.38 -5.20 5.81
CA ARG A 84 -17.75 -4.19 4.95
C ARG A 84 -16.34 -3.92 5.42
N ALA A 85 -15.39 -4.02 4.50
CA ALA A 85 -14.00 -3.65 4.74
C ALA A 85 -13.48 -2.77 3.62
N ARG A 86 -12.51 -1.92 3.94
CA ARG A 86 -11.74 -1.15 2.95
C ARG A 86 -10.31 -1.67 2.95
N TYR A 87 -9.79 -1.94 1.76
CA TYR A 87 -8.41 -2.38 1.55
C TYR A 87 -7.62 -1.31 0.81
N GLU A 88 -6.42 -1.00 1.30
CA GLU A 88 -5.43 -0.20 0.60
C GLU A 88 -4.22 -1.09 0.31
N LEU A 89 -3.79 -1.10 -0.96
CA LEU A 89 -2.69 -1.91 -1.45
C LEU A 89 -1.55 -1.01 -1.85
N ARG A 90 -0.35 -1.31 -1.35
CA ARG A 90 0.87 -0.60 -1.72
C ARG A 90 1.91 -1.56 -2.26
N ALA A 91 2.61 -1.11 -3.30
CA ALA A 91 3.74 -1.83 -3.85
C ALA A 91 4.79 -0.86 -4.38
N ARG A 92 6.01 -1.36 -4.59
CA ARG A 92 7.13 -0.56 -5.13
C ARG A 92 6.95 -0.19 -6.59
N THR A 93 6.19 -0.99 -7.34
CA THR A 93 5.98 -0.81 -8.77
C THR A 93 4.52 -1.04 -9.13
N THR A 94 4.06 -0.37 -10.18
CA THR A 94 2.70 -0.56 -10.73
C THR A 94 2.43 -2.03 -11.12
N ARG A 95 3.45 -2.74 -11.62
CA ARG A 95 3.36 -4.18 -11.94
C ARG A 95 3.13 -5.03 -10.69
N ASP A 96 3.86 -4.76 -9.61
CA ASP A 96 3.68 -5.45 -8.33
C ASP A 96 2.31 -5.13 -7.72
N LEU A 97 1.83 -3.89 -7.85
CA LEU A 97 0.50 -3.49 -7.38
C LEU A 97 -0.60 -4.27 -8.11
N ALA A 98 -0.50 -4.39 -9.44
CA ALA A 98 -1.44 -5.18 -10.22
C ALA A 98 -1.42 -6.67 -9.81
N HIS A 99 -0.25 -7.22 -9.47
CA HIS A 99 -0.15 -8.58 -8.94
C HIS A 99 -0.84 -8.72 -7.58
N ALA A 100 -0.53 -7.83 -6.62
CA ALA A 100 -1.14 -7.83 -5.29
C ALA A 100 -2.67 -7.70 -5.38
N ARG A 101 -3.17 -6.79 -6.23
CA ARG A 101 -4.60 -6.61 -6.49
C ARG A 101 -5.28 -7.89 -6.95
N ARG A 102 -4.70 -8.60 -7.92
CA ARG A 102 -5.25 -9.89 -8.38
C ARG A 102 -5.29 -10.93 -7.26
N ARG A 103 -4.25 -10.99 -6.43
CA ARG A 103 -4.15 -11.95 -5.32
C ARG A 103 -5.17 -11.66 -4.22
N VAL A 104 -5.27 -10.41 -3.78
CA VAL A 104 -6.24 -9.99 -2.76
C VAL A 104 -7.66 -10.21 -3.26
N ARG A 105 -7.97 -9.82 -4.50
CA ARG A 105 -9.25 -10.14 -5.15
C ARG A 105 -9.57 -11.63 -5.11
N ALA A 106 -8.63 -12.48 -5.55
CA ALA A 106 -8.83 -13.92 -5.55
C ALA A 106 -9.10 -14.48 -4.15
N CYS A 107 -8.47 -13.93 -3.10
CA CYS A 107 -8.77 -14.31 -1.72
C CYS A 107 -10.20 -13.92 -1.30
N LEU A 108 -10.66 -12.71 -1.65
CA LEU A 108 -12.02 -12.25 -1.36
C LEU A 108 -13.08 -13.07 -2.10
N GLU A 109 -12.85 -13.34 -3.39
CA GLU A 109 -13.72 -14.17 -4.23
C GLU A 109 -13.77 -15.61 -3.72
N ALA A 110 -12.63 -16.18 -3.29
CA ALA A 110 -12.60 -17.51 -2.67
C ALA A 110 -13.36 -17.56 -1.34
N ALA A 111 -13.28 -16.51 -0.52
CA ALA A 111 -14.02 -16.42 0.73
C ALA A 111 -15.53 -16.41 0.47
N ALA A 112 -15.98 -15.58 -0.48
CA ALA A 112 -17.39 -15.50 -0.90
C ALA A 112 -17.91 -16.84 -1.43
N LEU A 113 -17.15 -17.48 -2.32
CA LEU A 113 -17.47 -18.81 -2.84
C LEU A 113 -17.59 -19.85 -1.72
N ALA A 114 -16.66 -19.85 -0.76
CA ALA A 114 -16.61 -20.84 0.31
C ALA A 114 -17.73 -20.67 1.34
N THR A 115 -18.21 -19.44 1.57
CA THR A 115 -19.28 -19.14 2.52
C THR A 115 -20.66 -19.11 1.88
N GLY A 116 -20.74 -19.04 0.55
CA GLY A 116 -21.99 -18.79 -0.18
C GLY A 116 -22.45 -17.33 -0.09
N ALA A 117 -21.60 -16.42 0.38
CA ALA A 117 -21.92 -15.00 0.44
C ALA A 117 -21.75 -14.34 -0.93
N GLU A 118 -22.47 -13.24 -1.13
CA GLU A 118 -22.24 -12.35 -2.26
C GLU A 118 -21.05 -11.42 -1.98
N LEU A 119 -20.29 -11.09 -3.02
CA LEU A 119 -19.15 -10.19 -2.94
C LEU A 119 -19.34 -9.02 -3.90
N GLU A 120 -19.32 -7.81 -3.35
CA GLU A 120 -19.24 -6.58 -4.11
C GLU A 120 -17.85 -5.95 -3.92
N LEU A 121 -17.18 -5.62 -5.01
CA LEU A 121 -15.88 -4.94 -5.00
C LEU A 121 -15.96 -3.62 -5.78
N THR A 122 -16.06 -2.52 -5.05
CA THR A 122 -16.05 -1.18 -5.63
C THR A 122 -14.65 -0.56 -5.56
N PRO A 123 -14.08 -0.09 -6.68
CA PRO A 123 -12.88 0.75 -6.65
C PRO A 123 -13.12 1.99 -5.79
N HIS A 124 -12.11 2.38 -5.01
CA HIS A 124 -12.17 3.57 -4.18
C HIS A 124 -10.89 4.40 -4.37
N GLY A 125 -11.05 5.64 -4.83
CA GLY A 125 -9.92 6.52 -5.13
C GLY A 125 -9.26 6.26 -6.49
N ALA A 126 -8.12 6.92 -6.71
CA ALA A 126 -7.31 6.78 -7.92
C ALA A 126 -6.06 5.92 -7.66
N ASP A 127 -5.60 5.22 -8.69
CA ASP A 127 -4.33 4.49 -8.66
C ASP A 127 -3.15 5.45 -8.79
N PHE A 128 -2.24 5.42 -7.80
CA PHE A 128 -0.99 6.17 -7.84
C PHE A 128 0.15 5.28 -8.34
N ALA A 129 0.81 5.70 -9.42
CA ALA A 129 1.94 4.98 -9.99
C ALA A 129 3.22 5.17 -9.15
N ASP A 130 4.18 4.27 -9.30
CA ASP A 130 5.51 4.43 -8.72
C ASP A 130 6.20 5.71 -9.23
N LEU A 131 6.81 6.48 -8.32
CA LEU A 131 7.47 7.73 -8.66
C LEU A 131 8.83 7.48 -9.35
N ARG A 132 9.00 8.03 -10.55
CA ARG A 132 10.22 7.95 -11.35
C ARG A 132 10.92 9.30 -11.43
N GLN A 133 11.96 9.48 -10.61
CA GLN A 133 12.76 10.71 -10.60
C GLN A 133 13.73 10.74 -11.80
N ASP A 134 13.72 11.82 -12.59
CA ASP A 134 14.72 12.02 -13.64
C ASP A 134 16.07 12.40 -13.02
N GLU A 135 17.13 11.73 -13.46
CA GLU A 135 18.47 11.87 -12.87
C GLU A 135 19.09 13.25 -13.09
N PHE A 136 18.93 13.83 -14.28
CA PHE A 136 19.44 15.16 -14.57
C PHE A 136 18.69 16.22 -13.76
N LEU A 137 17.35 16.17 -13.77
CA LEU A 137 16.53 17.12 -13.00
C LEU A 137 16.85 17.03 -11.50
N THR A 138 17.03 15.82 -10.97
CA THR A 138 17.44 15.59 -9.57
C THR A 138 18.79 16.22 -9.27
N SER A 139 19.75 16.07 -10.18
CA SER A 139 21.10 16.61 -10.01
C SER A 139 21.12 18.14 -10.08
N ALA A 140 20.36 18.72 -11.00
CA ALA A 140 20.17 20.17 -11.12
C ALA A 140 19.54 20.75 -9.85
N TYR A 141 18.49 20.11 -9.34
CA TYR A 141 17.84 20.53 -8.10
C TYR A 141 18.79 20.44 -6.91
N THR A 142 19.57 19.35 -6.84
CA THR A 142 20.59 19.16 -5.78
C THR A 142 21.63 20.27 -5.78
N ARG A 143 22.12 20.68 -6.96
CA ARG A 143 23.05 21.82 -7.08
C ARG A 143 22.40 23.13 -6.64
N ALA A 144 21.19 23.42 -7.13
CA ALA A 144 20.47 24.64 -6.80
C ALA A 144 20.18 24.74 -5.29
N ALA A 145 19.71 23.65 -4.69
CA ALA A 145 19.47 23.57 -3.25
C ALA A 145 20.76 23.82 -2.44
N ARG A 146 21.89 23.24 -2.87
CA ARG A 146 23.20 23.49 -2.23
C ARG A 146 23.63 24.95 -2.33
N ALA A 147 23.42 25.59 -3.48
CA ALA A 147 23.71 27.01 -3.67
C ALA A 147 22.86 27.92 -2.76
N LEU A 148 21.65 27.48 -2.42
CA LEU A 148 20.76 28.14 -1.44
C LEU A 148 21.12 27.84 0.03
N GLY A 149 22.21 27.11 0.27
CA GLY A 149 22.66 26.73 1.62
C GLY A 149 21.94 25.54 2.23
N ARG A 150 21.14 24.79 1.45
CA ARG A 150 20.49 23.55 1.91
C ARG A 150 21.45 22.36 1.79
N ALA A 151 21.23 21.35 2.62
CA ALA A 151 21.96 20.08 2.60
C ALA A 151 21.05 18.93 2.11
N PRO A 152 20.83 18.78 0.79
CA PRO A 152 19.98 17.71 0.27
C PRO A 152 20.57 16.32 0.58
N VAL A 153 19.70 15.40 0.94
CA VAL A 153 20.01 13.99 1.20
C VAL A 153 19.44 13.15 0.06
N ASP A 154 20.25 12.25 -0.49
CA ASP A 154 19.78 11.31 -1.50
C ASP A 154 18.96 10.20 -0.82
N ARG A 155 17.74 10.01 -1.30
CA ARG A 155 16.78 8.99 -0.83
C ARG A 155 16.29 8.10 -1.97
N ARG A 156 17.05 8.01 -3.06
CA ARG A 156 16.73 7.12 -4.19
C ARG A 156 16.52 5.68 -3.70
N GLY A 157 15.42 5.08 -4.14
CA GLY A 157 15.05 3.70 -3.78
C GLY A 157 14.20 3.59 -2.51
N GLU A 158 14.01 4.67 -1.76
CA GLU A 158 13.10 4.69 -0.62
C GLU A 158 11.64 4.89 -1.05
N VAL A 159 10.73 4.11 -0.45
CA VAL A 159 9.28 4.27 -0.63
C VAL A 159 8.77 5.19 0.48
N MET A 160 8.77 6.49 0.21
CA MET A 160 8.50 7.53 1.19
C MET A 160 7.02 7.89 1.33
N ALA A 161 6.34 8.12 0.21
CA ALA A 161 4.94 8.55 0.18
C ALA A 161 4.23 8.02 -1.09
N SER A 162 2.92 8.25 -1.19
CA SER A 162 2.13 8.08 -2.41
C SER A 162 1.77 9.47 -2.95
N THR A 163 1.92 9.70 -4.26
CA THR A 163 1.65 11.00 -4.91
C THR A 163 1.21 10.78 -6.36
N ASP A 164 0.28 11.62 -6.82
CA ASP A 164 -0.14 11.77 -8.22
C ASP A 164 0.99 12.15 -9.17
N MET A 165 2.07 12.76 -8.67
CA MET A 165 3.29 13.00 -9.43
C MET A 165 3.94 11.71 -9.91
N GLY A 166 3.65 10.57 -9.26
CA GLY A 166 3.96 9.24 -9.77
C GLY A 166 3.37 9.03 -11.17
N ASN A 167 2.08 9.29 -11.38
CA ASN A 167 1.43 9.15 -12.68
C ASN A 167 2.05 10.08 -13.74
N VAL A 168 2.35 11.34 -13.38
CA VAL A 168 3.02 12.30 -14.28
C VAL A 168 4.40 11.79 -14.70
N SER A 169 5.16 11.23 -13.75
CA SER A 169 6.50 10.71 -13.98
C SER A 169 6.58 9.53 -14.96
N HIS A 170 5.47 8.83 -15.19
CA HIS A 170 5.39 7.78 -16.22
C HIS A 170 5.14 8.34 -17.62
N VAL A 171 4.61 9.56 -17.73
CA VAL A 171 4.32 10.23 -19.01
C VAL A 171 5.48 11.11 -19.47
N LEU A 172 6.19 11.76 -18.55
CA LEU A 172 7.27 12.69 -18.88
C LEU A 172 8.41 12.67 -17.85
N PRO A 173 9.62 13.15 -18.20
CA PRO A 173 10.70 13.33 -17.22
C PRO A 173 10.27 14.26 -16.10
N ALA A 174 10.23 13.76 -14.87
CA ALA A 174 9.67 14.47 -13.72
C ALA A 174 10.65 14.52 -12.55
N LEU A 175 10.44 15.49 -11.68
CA LEU A 175 11.15 15.67 -10.42
C LEU A 175 10.12 15.97 -9.32
N HIS A 176 10.25 15.30 -8.18
CA HIS A 176 9.40 15.52 -7.01
C HIS A 176 10.26 15.50 -5.73
N PRO A 177 10.91 16.63 -5.39
CA PRO A 177 11.76 16.72 -4.21
C PRO A 177 10.91 17.03 -2.96
N THR A 178 11.39 16.61 -1.79
CA THR A 178 10.84 17.06 -0.51
C THR A 178 11.74 18.15 0.04
N ILE A 179 11.15 19.29 0.45
CA ILE A 179 11.86 20.33 1.17
C ILE A 179 11.36 20.39 2.61
N GLY A 180 12.29 20.41 3.56
CA GLY A 180 11.99 20.49 4.99
C GLY A 180 12.18 21.90 5.55
N TYR A 181 11.54 22.13 6.69
CA TYR A 181 11.78 23.24 7.60
C TYR A 181 11.74 22.67 9.03
N ASP A 182 12.14 23.45 10.03
CA ASP A 182 12.11 22.97 11.41
C ASP A 182 10.66 22.85 11.90
N THR A 183 10.27 21.63 12.25
CA THR A 183 8.93 21.28 12.74
C THR A 183 8.96 20.82 14.20
N GLY A 184 10.09 21.01 14.92
CA GLY A 184 10.25 20.52 16.28
C GLY A 184 10.08 19.01 16.41
N GLY A 185 10.38 18.25 15.35
CA GLY A 185 10.20 16.80 15.28
C GLY A 185 8.78 16.32 14.93
N ALA A 186 7.84 17.22 14.62
CA ALA A 186 6.49 16.82 14.23
C ALA A 186 6.50 16.04 12.89
N LEU A 187 5.72 14.95 12.83
CA LEU A 187 5.58 14.10 11.65
C LEU A 187 4.52 14.64 10.68
N HIS A 188 4.69 14.34 9.39
CA HIS A 188 3.70 14.67 8.35
C HIS A 188 2.30 14.13 8.73
N HIS A 189 1.25 14.82 8.26
CA HIS A 189 -0.16 14.46 8.53
C HIS A 189 -0.58 14.51 10.01
N THR A 190 0.10 15.30 10.84
CA THR A 190 -0.29 15.53 12.23
C THR A 190 -0.68 16.99 12.47
N ALA A 191 -1.58 17.23 13.43
CA ALA A 191 -1.97 18.58 13.81
C ALA A 191 -0.78 19.46 14.28
N PRO A 192 0.21 18.93 15.03
CA PRO A 192 1.42 19.68 15.34
C PRO A 192 2.20 20.13 14.10
N PHE A 193 2.36 19.29 13.08
CA PHE A 193 3.08 19.66 11.86
C PHE A 193 2.41 20.84 11.13
N ALA A 194 1.08 20.84 11.06
CA ALA A 194 0.31 21.93 10.47
C ALA A 194 0.56 23.27 11.16
N ARG A 195 0.77 23.28 12.48
CA ARG A 195 1.05 24.50 13.26
C ARG A 195 2.42 25.11 12.99
N TYR A 196 3.37 24.35 12.45
CA TYR A 196 4.66 24.92 12.01
C TYR A 196 4.60 25.43 10.58
N GLY A 197 3.51 25.15 9.84
CA GLY A 197 3.36 25.48 8.43
C GLY A 197 3.20 26.98 8.13
N ASP A 198 2.94 27.81 9.14
CA ASP A 198 2.87 29.28 9.05
C ASP A 198 4.13 29.97 9.60
N SER A 199 5.19 29.20 9.88
CA SER A 199 6.43 29.75 10.41
C SER A 199 7.27 30.44 9.34
N PRO A 200 8.13 31.41 9.72
CA PRO A 200 9.10 31.99 8.79
C PRO A 200 10.04 30.94 8.14
N GLY A 201 10.28 29.82 8.83
CA GLY A 201 11.04 28.70 8.28
C GLY A 201 10.31 27.97 7.15
N ALA A 202 8.98 27.81 7.27
CA ALA A 202 8.12 27.27 6.23
C ALA A 202 8.09 28.20 5.01
N ASP A 203 7.93 29.52 5.22
CA ASP A 203 7.99 30.51 4.13
C ASP A 203 9.31 30.44 3.37
N ARG A 204 10.43 30.36 4.11
CA ARG A 204 11.74 30.22 3.49
C ARG A 204 11.90 28.90 2.73
N ALA A 205 11.32 27.81 3.21
CA ALA A 205 11.29 26.54 2.47
C ALA A 205 10.51 26.65 1.17
N VAL A 206 9.38 27.36 1.14
CA VAL A 206 8.64 27.61 -0.10
C VAL A 206 9.48 28.42 -1.09
N LEU A 207 10.10 29.50 -0.64
CA LEU A 207 10.95 30.35 -1.50
C LEU A 207 12.18 29.60 -2.03
N ASP A 208 12.85 28.83 -1.18
CA ASP A 208 14.01 28.03 -1.58
C ASP A 208 13.62 26.94 -2.60
N ALA A 209 12.48 26.27 -2.40
CA ALA A 209 11.98 25.27 -3.35
C ALA A 209 11.62 25.90 -4.70
N ALA A 210 10.90 27.02 -4.70
CA ALA A 210 10.53 27.73 -5.92
C ALA A 210 11.78 28.20 -6.69
N THR A 211 12.76 28.77 -5.97
CA THR A 211 14.02 29.22 -6.55
C THR A 211 14.81 28.03 -7.13
N ALA A 212 14.92 26.92 -6.40
CA ALA A 212 15.59 25.73 -6.88
C ALA A 212 14.92 25.13 -8.12
N LEU A 213 13.59 25.06 -8.16
CA LEU A 213 12.84 24.60 -9.34
C LEU A 213 13.05 25.53 -10.55
N ALA A 214 13.10 26.85 -10.34
CA ALA A 214 13.39 27.80 -11.41
C ALA A 214 14.80 27.58 -11.98
N HIS A 215 15.81 27.35 -11.12
CA HIS A 215 17.16 26.99 -11.58
C HIS A 215 17.20 25.70 -12.39
N VAL A 216 16.45 24.66 -11.99
CA VAL A 216 16.32 23.43 -12.78
C VAL A 216 15.75 23.73 -14.17
N GLY A 217 14.71 24.56 -14.23
CA GLY A 217 14.10 24.98 -15.50
C GLY A 217 15.09 25.72 -16.41
N VAL A 218 15.85 26.66 -15.86
CA VAL A 218 16.90 27.39 -16.60
C VAL A 218 17.97 26.43 -17.08
N GLU A 219 18.50 25.56 -16.20
CA GLU A 219 19.57 24.63 -16.57
C GLU A 219 19.13 23.68 -17.69
N LEU A 220 17.93 23.09 -17.58
CA LEU A 220 17.35 22.27 -18.62
C LEU A 220 17.16 23.05 -19.94
N ALA A 221 16.71 24.30 -19.87
CA ALA A 221 16.50 25.11 -21.05
C ALA A 221 17.82 25.46 -21.75
N THR A 222 18.90 25.69 -21.00
CA THR A 222 20.21 26.08 -21.53
C THR A 222 21.11 24.91 -21.93
N ASP A 223 20.90 23.71 -21.38
CA ASP A 223 21.61 22.50 -21.79
C ASP A 223 20.89 21.83 -22.97
N ALA A 224 21.44 22.03 -24.18
CA ALA A 224 20.83 21.50 -25.40
C ALA A 224 20.73 19.97 -25.41
N ALA A 225 21.73 19.26 -24.89
CA ALA A 225 21.76 17.81 -24.89
C ALA A 225 20.70 17.24 -23.93
N GLN A 226 20.55 17.85 -22.75
CA GLN A 226 19.57 17.40 -21.76
C GLN A 226 18.14 17.78 -22.17
N ARG A 227 17.94 18.95 -22.77
CA ARG A 227 16.66 19.34 -23.36
C ARG A 227 16.21 18.33 -24.42
N GLU A 228 17.08 17.97 -25.34
CA GLU A 228 16.78 16.98 -26.38
C GLU A 228 16.49 15.60 -25.78
N ARG A 229 17.28 15.14 -24.81
CA ARG A 229 17.03 13.89 -24.08
C ARG A 229 15.64 13.89 -23.44
N CYS A 230 15.25 14.96 -22.76
CA CYS A 230 13.95 15.07 -22.11
C CYS A 230 12.79 15.05 -23.11
N LEU A 231 12.93 15.75 -24.25
CA LEU A 231 11.92 15.73 -25.33
C LEU A 231 11.77 14.36 -25.97
N ARG A 232 12.88 13.63 -26.19
CA ARG A 232 12.83 12.24 -26.68
C ARG A 232 12.12 11.33 -25.67
N LEU A 233 12.49 11.40 -24.39
CA LEU A 233 11.84 10.61 -23.34
C LEU A 233 10.33 10.89 -23.22
N LEU A 234 9.91 12.15 -23.38
CA LEU A 234 8.50 12.52 -23.42
C LEU A 234 7.77 11.81 -24.57
N THR A 235 8.34 11.84 -25.77
CA THR A 235 7.77 11.17 -26.95
C THR A 235 7.67 9.66 -26.75
N ASP A 236 8.76 9.03 -26.30
CA ASP A 236 8.82 7.58 -26.08
C ASP A 236 7.81 7.12 -25.03
N ARG A 237 7.70 7.86 -23.91
CA ARG A 237 6.77 7.53 -22.82
C ARG A 237 5.32 7.74 -23.21
N ARG A 238 5.00 8.79 -23.96
CA ARG A 238 3.65 9.01 -24.48
C ARG A 238 3.23 7.91 -25.44
N ALA A 239 4.13 7.46 -26.32
CA ALA A 239 3.86 6.33 -27.20
C ALA A 239 3.58 5.04 -26.41
N ALA A 240 4.30 4.81 -25.31
CA ALA A 240 4.09 3.65 -24.44
C ALA A 240 2.86 3.74 -23.52
N ALA A 241 2.31 4.94 -23.28
CA ALA A 241 1.15 5.16 -22.43
C ALA A 241 -0.20 4.94 -23.15
N VAL A 242 -0.20 4.83 -24.48
CA VAL A 242 -1.39 4.45 -25.26
C VAL A 242 -1.59 2.93 -25.10
N PRO A 243 -2.74 2.46 -24.56
CA PRO A 243 -3.00 1.03 -24.49
C PRO A 243 -3.04 0.43 -25.91
N PRO A 244 -2.57 -0.81 -26.11
CA PRO A 244 -2.75 -1.48 -27.40
C PRO A 244 -4.25 -1.52 -27.74
N SER A 245 -4.56 -1.14 -28.98
CA SER A 245 -5.90 -1.19 -29.59
C SER A 245 -6.49 -2.59 -29.59
#